data_AF-A0A3B9AM04-F1
#
_entry.id   AF-A0A3B9AM04-F1
#
_cell.length_a   1.000
_cell.length_b   1.000
_cell.length_c   1.000
_cell.angle_alpha   90.00
_cell.angle_beta   90.00
_cell.angle_gamma   90.00
#
_symmetry.space_group_name_H-M   'P 1'
#
loop_
_entity.id
_entity.type
_entity.pdbx_description
1 polymer ?
#
loop_
_entity_poly.entity_id
_entity_poly.type
_entity_poly.pdbx_seq_one_letter_code
_entity_poly.pdbx_strand_id
1 'polypeptide(L)'
;MSELESFLKGFHVEELRKTLLHLFQKYQYYQNLTEWNKAVRICESLAIIGWGEAKGYEALHFTYVNGNPYTCFADYFDKERIQSANWSKSKSGYTLKPGQVYRFNAPNEKAEIIQDIQTDIQNGIFLTQRNWLPGNPVKPKPFIQNALPELIFIRDQLIQLRAFLNARLSGHHYGKSLNYIYVHCHISSEFTQYELTDTLPESGQKYAGRTMLTPKYVPGRFIRKTGIYTVDYFIPKTFGEQPEALQLQKLKQDMVEMIDVAVKKLQQKCAGFDFDQMKQDAEQCLGEWESKRS
;
A
#
# COMPACT_ATOMS: atom_id res chain seq x y z
N MET A 1 -9.88 -16.78 4.86
CA MET A 1 -9.65 -16.15 6.18
C MET A 1 -10.20 -17.04 7.29
N SER A 2 -11.45 -17.52 7.17
CA SER A 2 -12.14 -18.36 8.16
C SER A 2 -11.41 -19.65 8.59
N GLU A 3 -10.79 -20.39 7.68
CA GLU A 3 -10.17 -21.69 8.00
C GLU A 3 -8.91 -21.55 8.88
N LEU A 4 -7.99 -20.65 8.53
CA LEU A 4 -6.80 -20.37 9.35
C LEU A 4 -7.19 -19.78 10.70
N GLU A 5 -8.14 -18.85 10.73
CA GLU A 5 -8.63 -18.27 11.98
C GLU A 5 -9.27 -19.33 12.89
N SER A 6 -10.03 -20.28 12.31
CA SER A 6 -10.61 -21.40 13.06
C SER A 6 -9.54 -22.36 13.58
N PHE A 7 -8.52 -22.68 12.77
CA PHE A 7 -7.38 -23.50 13.20
C PHE A 7 -6.63 -22.85 14.38
N LEU A 8 -6.34 -21.54 14.29
CA LEU A 8 -5.60 -20.82 15.32
C LEU A 8 -6.39 -20.68 16.64
N LYS A 9 -7.73 -20.64 16.59
CA LYS A 9 -8.59 -20.61 17.79
C LYS A 9 -8.50 -21.88 18.64
N GLY A 10 -7.99 -22.99 18.09
CA GLY A 10 -7.78 -24.24 18.83
C GLY A 10 -6.58 -24.21 19.78
N PHE A 11 -5.80 -23.13 19.79
CA PHE A 11 -4.58 -23.00 20.61
C PHE A 11 -4.77 -21.99 21.74
N HIS A 12 -3.94 -22.10 22.78
CA HIS A 12 -3.77 -21.03 23.76
C HIS A 12 -3.09 -19.83 23.11
N VAL A 13 -3.88 -18.78 22.85
CA VAL A 13 -3.48 -17.60 22.05
C VAL A 13 -2.18 -16.96 22.54
N GLU A 14 -2.01 -16.82 23.86
CA GLU A 14 -0.83 -16.19 24.46
C GLU A 14 0.45 -17.02 24.25
N GLU A 15 0.37 -18.34 24.41
CA GLU A 15 1.50 -19.24 24.20
C GLU A 15 1.87 -19.32 22.72
N LEU A 16 0.85 -19.47 21.85
CA LEU A 16 1.03 -19.45 20.41
C LEU A 16 1.67 -18.14 19.94
N ARG A 17 1.23 -16.99 20.48
CA ARG A 17 1.82 -15.70 20.15
C ARG A 17 3.30 -15.65 20.53
N LYS A 18 3.67 -16.07 21.74
CA LYS A 18 5.08 -16.13 22.17
C LYS A 18 5.92 -17.00 21.22
N THR A 19 5.42 -18.17 20.84
CA THR A 19 6.09 -19.06 19.88
C THR A 19 6.24 -18.39 18.51
N LEU A 20 5.19 -17.77 17.99
CA LEU A 20 5.22 -17.10 16.68
C LEU A 20 6.16 -15.89 16.67
N LEU A 21 6.21 -15.10 17.75
CA LEU A 21 7.15 -13.98 17.88
C LEU A 21 8.60 -14.46 17.90
N HIS A 22 8.89 -15.56 18.61
CA HIS A 22 10.22 -16.17 18.60
C HIS A 22 10.60 -16.69 17.20
N LEU A 23 9.67 -17.36 16.50
CA LEU A 23 9.89 -17.78 15.13
C LEU A 23 10.06 -16.60 14.17
N PHE A 24 9.35 -15.49 14.40
CA PHE A 24 9.51 -14.28 13.61
C PHE A 24 10.93 -13.74 13.76
N GLN A 25 11.44 -13.60 14.99
CA GLN A 25 12.82 -13.16 15.25
C GLN A 25 13.86 -14.01 14.52
N LYS A 26 13.61 -15.33 14.40
CA LYS A 26 14.46 -16.26 13.65
C LYS A 26 14.45 -16.01 12.13
N TYR A 27 13.30 -15.65 11.55
CA TYR A 27 13.11 -15.56 10.09
C TYR A 27 13.00 -14.12 9.54
N GLN A 28 13.04 -13.11 10.40
CA GLN A 28 12.90 -11.70 10.01
C GLN A 28 14.08 -11.20 9.14
N TYR A 29 15.24 -11.87 9.21
CA TYR A 29 16.40 -11.67 8.33
C TYR A 29 16.57 -12.86 7.39
N TYR A 30 15.51 -13.18 6.65
CA TYR A 30 15.47 -14.30 5.71
C TYR A 30 16.65 -14.28 4.72
N GLN A 31 17.20 -15.45 4.45
CA GLN A 31 18.30 -15.65 3.50
C GLN A 31 17.85 -16.30 2.19
N ASN A 32 16.64 -16.87 2.15
CA ASN A 32 16.18 -17.62 0.99
C ASN A 32 14.64 -17.65 0.90
N LEU A 33 14.14 -18.18 -0.21
CA LEU A 33 12.71 -18.21 -0.51
C LEU A 33 11.91 -19.00 0.54
N THR A 34 12.49 -20.09 1.06
CA THR A 34 11.86 -20.91 2.09
C THR A 34 11.66 -20.13 3.39
N GLU A 35 12.67 -19.39 3.83
CA GLU A 35 12.60 -18.56 5.04
C GLU A 35 11.65 -17.37 4.88
N TRP A 36 11.66 -16.70 3.72
CA TRP A 36 10.68 -15.68 3.39
C TRP A 36 9.26 -16.24 3.53
N ASN A 37 9.00 -17.39 2.92
CA ASN A 37 7.69 -18.03 2.95
C ASN A 37 7.25 -18.43 4.36
N LYS A 38 8.19 -18.84 5.23
CA LYS A 38 7.92 -19.07 6.66
C LYS A 38 7.54 -17.77 7.37
N ALA A 39 8.31 -16.70 7.17
CA ALA A 39 8.04 -15.41 7.78
C ALA A 39 6.66 -14.86 7.38
N VAL A 40 6.27 -15.00 6.10
CA VAL A 40 4.93 -14.62 5.62
C VAL A 40 3.82 -15.32 6.41
N ARG A 41 3.93 -16.63 6.65
CA ARG A 41 2.92 -17.39 7.41
C ARG A 41 2.87 -17.00 8.88
N ILE A 42 4.02 -16.65 9.46
CA ILE A 42 4.10 -16.14 10.83
C ILE A 42 3.39 -14.78 10.93
N CYS A 43 3.69 -13.83 10.03
CA CYS A 43 3.00 -12.54 9.98
C CYS A 43 1.49 -12.69 9.73
N GLU A 44 1.06 -13.60 8.84
CA GLU A 44 -0.36 -13.90 8.62
C GLU A 44 -1.08 -14.38 9.88
N SER A 45 -0.40 -15.18 10.70
CA SER A 45 -0.95 -15.76 11.93
C SER A 45 -1.02 -14.70 13.02
N LEU A 46 0.05 -13.91 13.20
CA LEU A 46 0.11 -12.79 14.14
C LEU A 46 -0.86 -11.66 13.78
N ALA A 47 -1.15 -11.45 12.50
CA ALA A 47 -2.20 -10.52 12.07
C ALA A 47 -3.61 -10.98 12.47
N ILE A 48 -3.84 -12.29 12.65
CA ILE A 48 -5.12 -12.83 13.13
C ILE A 48 -5.20 -12.77 14.66
N ILE A 49 -4.21 -13.33 15.35
CA ILE A 49 -4.26 -13.51 16.83
C ILE A 49 -3.76 -12.28 17.60
N GLY A 50 -3.26 -11.28 16.90
CA GLY A 50 -2.64 -10.07 17.43
C GLY A 50 -1.16 -10.25 17.76
N TRP A 51 -0.41 -9.16 17.58
CA TRP A 51 1.01 -9.08 17.95
C TRP A 51 1.22 -8.80 19.46
N GLY A 52 0.15 -8.58 20.22
CA GLY A 52 0.23 -8.21 21.64
C GLY A 52 0.88 -6.85 21.81
N GLU A 53 1.83 -6.74 22.73
CA GLU A 53 2.63 -5.52 22.94
C GLU A 53 3.76 -5.35 21.92
N ALA A 54 4.06 -6.39 21.13
CA ALA A 54 5.08 -6.31 20.10
C ALA A 54 4.60 -5.46 18.91
N LYS A 55 5.55 -4.76 18.27
CA LYS A 55 5.27 -4.03 17.04
C LYS A 55 4.90 -5.01 15.91
N GLY A 56 3.76 -4.74 15.25
CA GLY A 56 3.28 -5.54 14.13
C GLY A 56 3.95 -5.22 12.80
N TYR A 57 4.12 -6.25 11.96
CA TYR A 57 4.67 -6.12 10.61
C TYR A 57 3.87 -6.89 9.55
N GLU A 58 3.86 -6.35 8.34
CA GLU A 58 3.35 -7.00 7.13
C GLU A 58 4.51 -7.48 6.27
N ALA A 59 4.44 -8.74 5.82
CA ALA A 59 5.34 -9.31 4.84
C ALA A 59 4.83 -9.03 3.42
N LEU A 60 5.44 -8.05 2.75
CA LEU A 60 5.05 -7.59 1.43
C LEU A 60 5.93 -8.21 0.34
N HIS A 61 5.31 -8.62 -0.76
CA HIS A 61 5.99 -9.12 -1.96
C HIS A 61 5.40 -8.42 -3.20
N PHE A 62 6.29 -7.90 -4.05
CA PHE A 62 5.95 -7.26 -5.32
C PHE A 62 6.88 -7.77 -6.43
N THR A 63 6.49 -7.55 -7.68
CA THR A 63 7.32 -7.89 -8.84
C THR A 63 7.51 -6.64 -9.69
N TYR A 64 8.76 -6.29 -9.98
CA TYR A 64 9.08 -5.17 -10.85
C TYR A 64 8.74 -5.46 -12.31
N VAL A 65 8.75 -4.43 -13.15
CA VAL A 65 8.51 -4.54 -14.61
C VAL A 65 9.50 -5.49 -15.28
N ASN A 66 10.75 -5.57 -14.80
CA ASN A 66 11.75 -6.51 -15.29
C ASN A 66 11.55 -7.96 -14.79
N GLY A 67 10.47 -8.24 -14.05
CA GLY A 67 10.13 -9.56 -13.54
C GLY A 67 10.88 -9.99 -12.28
N ASN A 68 11.76 -9.15 -11.74
CA ASN A 68 12.48 -9.45 -10.50
C ASN A 68 11.58 -9.22 -9.28
N PRO A 69 11.53 -10.16 -8.32
CA PRO A 69 10.82 -9.99 -7.07
C PRO A 69 11.47 -8.95 -6.14
N TYR A 70 10.63 -8.33 -5.33
CA TYR A 70 10.99 -7.52 -4.19
C TYR A 70 10.21 -7.97 -2.96
N THR A 71 10.88 -8.08 -1.82
CA THR A 71 10.24 -8.45 -0.55
C THR A 71 10.64 -7.50 0.56
N CYS A 72 9.73 -7.16 1.47
CA CYS A 72 10.04 -6.36 2.64
C CYS A 72 9.10 -6.63 3.83
N PHE A 73 9.54 -6.26 5.03
CA PHE A 73 8.66 -6.11 6.19
C PHE A 73 8.33 -4.65 6.42
N ALA A 74 7.05 -4.31 6.32
CA ALA A 74 6.53 -2.97 6.56
C ALA A 74 5.77 -2.91 7.88
N ASP A 75 5.88 -1.79 8.59
CA ASP A 75 5.02 -1.51 9.74
C ASP A 75 3.66 -0.94 9.33
N TYR A 76 2.83 -0.67 10.33
CA TYR A 76 1.51 -0.06 10.19
C TYR A 76 1.48 1.24 9.36
N PHE A 77 2.60 1.96 9.30
CA PHE A 77 2.72 3.23 8.57
C PHE A 77 3.25 3.05 7.13
N ASP A 78 3.27 1.82 6.62
CA ASP A 78 3.91 1.41 5.36
C ASP A 78 5.42 1.69 5.32
N LYS A 79 6.10 1.75 6.49
CA LYS A 79 7.55 1.97 6.54
C LYS A 79 8.28 0.64 6.64
N GLU A 80 9.32 0.46 5.83
CA GLU A 80 10.22 -0.69 5.95
C GLU A 80 11.03 -0.60 7.24
N ARG A 81 11.08 -1.68 8.02
CA ARG A 81 11.63 -1.64 9.40
C ARG A 81 12.57 -2.78 9.79
N ILE A 82 12.72 -3.82 8.98
CA ILE A 82 13.53 -5.00 9.35
C ILE A 82 14.49 -5.37 8.22
N GLN A 83 13.96 -5.95 7.14
CA GLN A 83 14.74 -6.29 5.96
C GLN A 83 13.89 -6.04 4.71
N SER A 84 14.51 -5.44 3.71
CA SER A 84 14.01 -5.46 2.33
C SER A 84 15.05 -5.99 1.37
N ALA A 85 14.60 -6.60 0.28
CA ALA A 85 15.49 -7.27 -0.64
C ALA A 85 14.97 -7.29 -2.08
N ASN A 86 15.88 -7.02 -3.01
CA ASN A 86 15.71 -7.35 -4.41
C ASN A 86 16.20 -8.77 -4.67
N TRP A 87 15.46 -9.51 -5.49
CA TRP A 87 15.80 -10.87 -5.88
C TRP A 87 16.23 -10.92 -7.34
N SER A 88 17.21 -11.77 -7.62
CA SER A 88 17.55 -12.14 -8.99
C SER A 88 16.75 -13.36 -9.40
N LYS A 89 16.04 -13.27 -10.52
CA LYS A 89 15.34 -14.40 -11.14
C LYS A 89 16.25 -15.09 -12.16
N SER A 90 16.38 -16.41 -12.05
CA SER A 90 17.05 -17.27 -13.03
C SER A 90 16.13 -18.40 -13.49
N LYS A 91 16.57 -19.21 -14.46
CA LYS A 91 15.83 -20.43 -14.87
C LYS A 91 15.67 -21.44 -13.73
N SER A 92 16.62 -21.46 -12.79
CA SER A 92 16.68 -22.43 -11.70
C SER A 92 16.01 -21.94 -10.42
N GLY A 93 15.49 -20.71 -10.38
CA GLY A 93 14.80 -20.14 -9.23
C GLY A 93 15.29 -18.73 -8.87
N TYR A 94 15.23 -18.41 -7.59
CA TYR A 94 15.47 -17.08 -7.03
C TYR A 94 16.62 -17.10 -6.03
N THR A 95 17.38 -16.00 -6.00
CA THR A 95 18.43 -15.75 -5.01
C THR A 95 18.41 -14.27 -4.62
N LEU A 96 18.85 -13.95 -3.40
CA LEU A 96 18.97 -12.58 -2.95
C LEU A 96 20.08 -11.88 -3.73
N LYS A 97 19.84 -10.63 -4.15
CA LYS A 97 20.82 -9.90 -4.96
C LYS A 97 21.84 -9.19 -4.05
N PRO A 98 23.14 -9.51 -4.15
CA PRO A 98 24.21 -8.81 -3.45
C PRO A 98 24.14 -7.29 -3.62
N GLY A 99 24.37 -6.54 -2.54
CA GLY A 99 24.30 -5.08 -2.53
C GLY A 99 22.89 -4.50 -2.69
N GLN A 100 21.85 -5.34 -2.71
CA GLN A 100 20.43 -4.93 -2.80
C GLN A 100 19.55 -5.57 -1.73
N VAL A 101 20.16 -5.92 -0.60
CA VAL A 101 19.51 -6.33 0.63
C VAL A 101 19.78 -5.26 1.69
N TYR A 102 18.72 -4.76 2.29
CA TYR A 102 18.74 -3.62 3.21
C TYR A 102 18.24 -4.07 4.58
N ARG A 103 19.05 -3.90 5.62
CA ARG A 103 18.66 -4.19 7.02
C ARG A 103 18.48 -2.91 7.80
N PHE A 104 17.39 -2.84 8.55
CA PHE A 104 17.02 -1.68 9.35
C PHE A 104 17.20 -2.03 10.82
N ASN A 105 18.14 -1.36 11.48
CA ASN A 105 18.49 -1.63 12.87
C ASN A 105 17.58 -0.88 13.85
N ALA A 106 17.16 0.33 13.48
CA ALA A 106 16.22 1.13 14.27
C ALA A 106 15.28 1.97 13.39
N PRO A 107 14.15 2.43 13.96
CA PRO A 107 13.31 3.40 13.28
C PRO A 107 14.09 4.68 12.92
N ASN A 108 14.08 5.04 11.63
CA ASN A 108 14.67 6.27 11.07
C ASN A 108 16.19 6.24 10.87
N GLU A 109 16.84 5.10 11.10
CA GLU A 109 18.22 4.91 10.67
C GLU A 109 18.31 4.56 9.18
N LYS A 110 19.45 4.89 8.57
CA LYS A 110 19.77 4.40 7.23
C LYS A 110 19.93 2.89 7.28
N ALA A 111 19.37 2.20 6.29
CA ALA A 111 19.55 0.77 6.21
C ALA A 111 21.02 0.40 5.94
N GLU A 112 21.49 -0.64 6.61
CA GLU A 112 22.72 -1.32 6.29
C GLU A 112 22.55 -2.08 4.97
N ILE A 113 23.48 -1.90 4.04
CA ILE A 113 23.47 -2.60 2.74
C ILE A 113 24.34 -3.85 2.87
N ILE A 114 23.73 -5.02 2.68
CA ILE A 114 24.44 -6.30 2.75
C ILE A 114 25.08 -6.58 1.39
N GLN A 115 26.40 -6.40 1.32
CA GLN A 115 27.19 -6.59 0.10
C GLN A 115 27.42 -8.08 -0.17
N ASP A 116 27.87 -8.84 0.81
CA ASP A 116 28.37 -10.20 0.62
C ASP A 116 27.36 -11.28 1.02
N ILE A 117 26.14 -11.19 0.51
CA ILE A 117 25.13 -12.22 0.72
C ILE A 117 25.30 -13.34 -0.31
N GLN A 118 25.75 -14.51 0.15
CA GLN A 118 25.82 -15.72 -0.67
C GLN A 118 24.66 -16.63 -0.31
N THR A 119 23.71 -16.78 -1.23
CA THR A 119 22.51 -17.60 -1.02
C THR A 119 22.27 -18.51 -2.20
N ASP A 120 21.98 -19.77 -1.90
CA ASP A 120 21.67 -20.76 -2.92
C ASP A 120 20.43 -20.35 -3.71
N ILE A 121 20.44 -20.65 -5.01
CA ILE A 121 19.27 -20.46 -5.86
C ILE A 121 18.20 -21.47 -5.42
N GLN A 122 17.02 -20.97 -5.04
CA GLN A 122 15.88 -21.80 -4.67
C GLN A 122 14.74 -21.65 -5.68
N ASN A 123 14.27 -22.79 -6.19
CA ASN A 123 13.06 -22.83 -7.00
C ASN A 123 11.82 -22.81 -6.09
N GLY A 124 10.74 -22.16 -6.55
CA GLY A 124 9.49 -22.10 -5.82
C GLY A 124 8.64 -20.88 -6.16
N ILE A 125 7.66 -20.60 -5.30
CA ILE A 125 6.73 -19.48 -5.45
C ILE A 125 6.81 -18.62 -4.20
N PHE A 126 6.86 -17.29 -4.38
CA PHE A 126 6.72 -16.34 -3.28
C PHE A 126 5.31 -16.40 -2.72
N LEU A 127 5.22 -16.63 -1.40
CA LEU A 127 3.98 -16.42 -0.69
C LEU A 127 3.76 -14.92 -0.44
N THR A 128 2.50 -14.54 -0.45
CA THR A 128 2.03 -13.20 -0.08
C THR A 128 1.11 -13.33 1.12
N GLN A 129 1.30 -12.45 2.10
CA GLN A 129 0.44 -12.35 3.26
C GLN A 129 -1.00 -12.02 2.83
N ARG A 130 -1.98 -12.71 3.42
CA ARG A 130 -3.41 -12.58 3.09
C ARG A 130 -4.22 -11.83 4.14
N ASN A 131 -3.74 -11.76 5.38
CA ASN A 131 -4.35 -11.02 6.48
C ASN A 131 -3.46 -9.84 6.81
N TRP A 132 -4.04 -8.68 7.05
CA TRP A 132 -3.28 -7.43 7.07
C TRP A 132 -3.32 -6.80 8.45
N LEU A 133 -2.32 -5.98 8.76
CA LEU A 133 -2.46 -5.07 9.88
C LEU A 133 -3.56 -4.07 9.51
N PRO A 134 -4.50 -3.78 10.42
CA PRO A 134 -5.64 -2.93 10.12
C PRO A 134 -5.23 -1.45 10.12
N GLY A 135 -4.47 -1.10 9.08
CA GLY A 135 -3.89 0.20 8.79
C GLY A 135 -4.92 1.26 8.37
N ASN A 136 -4.40 2.36 7.85
CA ASN A 136 -5.20 3.36 7.16
C ASN A 136 -5.98 2.74 5.97
N PRO A 137 -7.32 2.83 5.94
CA PRO A 137 -8.16 2.25 4.90
C PRO A 137 -8.17 3.05 3.59
N VAL A 138 -7.58 4.25 3.55
CA VAL A 138 -7.53 5.11 2.35
C VAL A 138 -6.10 5.57 2.09
N LYS A 139 -5.43 4.95 1.12
CA LYS A 139 -4.00 5.15 0.84
C LYS A 139 -3.81 5.91 -0.48
N PRO A 140 -3.66 7.25 -0.46
CA PRO A 140 -3.22 7.98 -1.64
C PRO A 140 -1.76 7.67 -1.96
N LYS A 141 -1.47 7.42 -3.23
CA LYS A 141 -0.13 7.18 -3.74
C LYS A 141 0.13 8.09 -4.94
N PRO A 142 0.95 9.13 -4.79
CA PRO A 142 1.39 9.90 -5.95
C PRO A 142 2.29 9.02 -6.83
N PHE A 143 2.04 9.03 -8.14
CA PHE A 143 3.01 8.62 -9.13
C PHE A 143 3.97 9.80 -9.36
N ILE A 144 5.12 9.73 -8.67
CA ILE A 144 6.00 10.89 -8.39
C ILE A 144 6.91 11.23 -9.59
N GLN A 145 7.05 10.35 -10.58
CA GLN A 145 8.07 10.52 -11.62
C GLN A 145 7.72 11.67 -12.58
N ASN A 146 8.64 12.65 -12.66
CA ASN A 146 8.67 13.71 -13.68
C ASN A 146 7.40 14.58 -13.75
N ALA A 147 6.75 14.83 -12.61
CA ALA A 147 5.61 15.74 -12.52
C ALA A 147 5.95 17.12 -13.09
N LEU A 148 4.99 17.73 -13.80
CA LEU A 148 5.15 19.10 -14.31
C LEU A 148 5.43 20.09 -13.16
N PRO A 149 6.21 21.16 -13.38
CA PRO A 149 6.57 22.14 -12.35
C PRO A 149 5.39 22.69 -11.55
N GLU A 150 4.27 22.96 -12.22
CA GLU A 150 3.04 23.50 -11.62
C GLU A 150 2.38 22.51 -10.65
N LEU A 151 2.69 21.22 -10.77
CA LEU A 151 2.12 20.14 -9.96
C LEU A 151 3.06 19.66 -8.84
N ILE A 152 4.23 20.29 -8.69
CA ILE A 152 5.20 19.97 -7.62
C ILE A 152 4.56 20.16 -6.24
N PHE A 153 3.85 21.28 -6.05
CA PHE A 153 3.17 21.57 -4.79
C PHE A 153 2.19 20.45 -4.43
N ILE A 154 1.24 20.13 -5.31
CA ILE A 154 0.21 19.12 -5.00
C ILE A 154 0.78 17.71 -4.84
N ARG A 155 1.83 17.36 -5.61
CA ARG A 155 2.56 16.11 -5.45
C ARG A 155 3.11 15.98 -4.02
N ASP A 156 3.74 17.04 -3.50
CA ASP A 156 4.32 17.02 -2.17
C ASP A 156 3.23 16.98 -1.09
N GLN A 157 2.11 17.66 -1.33
CA GLN A 157 0.93 17.58 -0.46
C GLN A 157 0.32 16.18 -0.41
N LEU A 158 0.28 15.44 -1.52
CA LEU A 158 -0.16 14.03 -1.55
C LEU A 158 0.74 13.11 -0.72
N ILE A 159 2.06 13.33 -0.76
CA ILE A 159 3.02 12.57 0.06
C ILE A 159 2.75 12.82 1.55
N GLN A 160 2.58 14.09 1.92
CA GLN A 160 2.30 14.48 3.30
C GLN A 160 0.91 14.01 3.76
N LEU A 161 -0.10 14.06 2.90
CA LEU A 161 -1.44 13.55 3.17
C LEU A 161 -1.41 12.06 3.47
N ARG A 162 -0.70 11.25 2.68
CA ARG A 162 -0.56 9.82 2.95
C ARG A 162 0.03 9.58 4.35
N ALA A 163 1.10 10.29 4.71
CA ALA A 163 1.72 10.17 6.02
C ALA A 163 0.75 10.59 7.14
N PHE A 164 -0.03 11.64 6.91
CA PHE A 164 -1.02 12.16 7.85
C PHE A 164 -2.16 11.17 8.10
N LEU A 165 -2.72 10.58 7.02
CA LEU A 165 -3.77 9.57 7.11
C LEU A 165 -3.26 8.30 7.78
N ASN A 166 -2.05 7.84 7.45
CA ASN A 166 -1.41 6.70 8.12
C ASN A 166 -1.25 6.91 9.64
N ALA A 167 -1.07 8.15 10.09
CA ALA A 167 -0.92 8.47 11.51
C ALA A 167 -2.24 8.61 12.28
N ARG A 168 -3.37 8.83 11.60
CA ARG A 168 -4.67 9.13 12.24
C ARG A 168 -5.75 8.10 12.03
N LEU A 169 -5.75 7.43 10.88
CA LEU A 169 -6.76 6.45 10.56
C LEU A 169 -6.34 5.06 11.00
N SER A 170 -7.31 4.30 11.51
CA SER A 170 -7.14 2.88 11.80
C SER A 170 -8.28 2.03 11.32
N GLY A 171 -7.96 0.90 10.70
CA GLY A 171 -8.92 -0.08 10.22
C GLY A 171 -9.46 -1.00 11.31
N HIS A 172 -8.97 -0.89 12.55
CA HIS A 172 -9.29 -1.85 13.62
C HIS A 172 -10.79 -1.95 13.90
N HIS A 173 -11.52 -0.83 13.83
CA HIS A 173 -12.93 -0.76 14.17
C HIS A 173 -13.89 -0.84 12.98
N TYR A 174 -13.41 -0.71 11.73
CA TYR A 174 -14.31 -0.78 10.56
C TYR A 174 -14.65 -2.20 10.13
N GLY A 175 -13.82 -3.20 10.44
CA GLY A 175 -14.01 -4.58 10.02
C GLY A 175 -12.92 -5.10 9.09
N LYS A 176 -12.98 -6.40 8.76
CA LYS A 176 -11.84 -7.13 8.14
C LYS A 176 -11.99 -7.43 6.65
N SER A 177 -13.15 -7.14 6.04
CA SER A 177 -13.41 -7.51 4.64
C SER A 177 -12.80 -6.56 3.61
N LEU A 178 -12.31 -5.41 4.04
CA LEU A 178 -11.53 -4.45 3.25
C LEU A 178 -10.21 -4.23 3.98
N ASN A 179 -9.11 -4.23 3.23
CA ASN A 179 -7.80 -3.83 3.73
C ASN A 179 -7.63 -2.32 3.54
N TYR A 180 -7.60 -1.87 2.29
CA TYR A 180 -7.59 -0.45 1.96
C TYR A 180 -8.09 -0.17 0.54
N ILE A 181 -8.53 1.06 0.35
CA ILE A 181 -8.74 1.73 -0.93
C ILE A 181 -7.41 2.37 -1.31
N TYR A 182 -6.85 1.95 -2.42
CA TYR A 182 -5.61 2.50 -2.97
C TYR A 182 -5.93 3.53 -4.04
N VAL A 183 -5.60 4.80 -3.76
CA VAL A 183 -5.84 5.90 -4.68
C VAL A 183 -4.55 6.17 -5.45
N HIS A 184 -4.52 5.75 -6.69
CA HIS A 184 -3.41 6.00 -7.61
C HIS A 184 -3.51 7.41 -8.16
N CYS A 185 -2.71 8.34 -7.65
CA CYS A 185 -2.71 9.71 -8.13
C CYS A 185 -1.76 9.85 -9.31
N HIS A 186 -2.32 9.81 -10.52
CA HIS A 186 -1.64 9.99 -11.79
C HIS A 186 -1.48 11.49 -12.04
N ILE A 187 -0.25 12.00 -11.84
CA ILE A 187 0.07 13.42 -11.97
C ILE A 187 0.60 13.67 -13.39
N SER A 188 0.09 14.71 -14.07
CA SER A 188 0.63 15.09 -15.38
C SER A 188 2.14 15.34 -15.31
N SER A 189 2.84 14.88 -16.33
CA SER A 189 4.30 14.85 -16.43
C SER A 189 4.76 15.32 -17.79
N GLU A 190 6.07 15.45 -17.97
CA GLU A 190 6.68 15.74 -19.28
C GLU A 190 6.38 14.67 -20.34
N PHE A 191 6.09 13.44 -19.90
CA PHE A 191 5.84 12.27 -20.77
C PHE A 191 4.36 12.05 -21.05
N THR A 192 3.50 12.36 -20.08
CA THR A 192 2.06 12.12 -20.17
C THR A 192 1.32 13.24 -19.48
N GLN A 193 0.49 13.97 -20.23
CA GLN A 193 -0.39 15.02 -19.72
C GLN A 193 -1.84 14.53 -19.73
N TYR A 194 -2.59 14.85 -18.69
CA TYR A 194 -3.99 14.44 -18.59
C TYR A 194 -4.91 15.60 -18.95
N GLU A 195 -5.92 15.31 -19.75
CA GLU A 195 -7.07 16.18 -19.99
C GLU A 195 -8.34 15.44 -19.56
N LEU A 196 -9.17 16.12 -18.77
CA LEU A 196 -10.31 15.49 -18.14
C LEU A 196 -11.53 15.52 -19.06
N THR A 197 -12.23 14.39 -19.13
CA THR A 197 -13.49 14.20 -19.85
C THR A 197 -14.56 13.63 -18.93
N ASP A 198 -15.84 13.78 -19.26
CA ASP A 198 -16.92 13.22 -18.40
C ASP A 198 -16.96 11.68 -18.45
N THR A 199 -16.58 11.10 -19.58
CA THR A 199 -16.63 9.65 -19.82
C THR A 199 -15.31 9.11 -20.34
N LEU A 200 -15.08 7.80 -20.17
CA LEU A 200 -13.96 7.09 -20.79
C LEU A 200 -14.04 7.25 -22.32
N PRO A 201 -12.99 7.75 -22.97
CA PRO A 201 -12.95 7.83 -24.43
C PRO A 201 -12.87 6.42 -25.05
N GLU A 202 -13.38 6.29 -26.27
CA GLU A 202 -13.20 5.07 -27.06
C GLU A 202 -11.71 4.78 -27.31
N SER A 203 -11.37 3.50 -27.51
CA SER A 203 -9.97 3.03 -27.55
C SER A 203 -9.07 3.76 -28.58
N GLY A 204 -9.65 4.38 -29.62
CA GLY A 204 -8.93 5.14 -30.65
C GLY A 204 -8.76 6.63 -30.36
N GLN A 205 -9.47 7.20 -29.37
CA GLN A 205 -9.43 8.63 -29.03
C GLN A 205 -8.70 8.91 -27.72
N LYS A 206 -8.18 7.87 -27.07
CA LYS A 206 -7.58 7.97 -25.75
C LYS A 206 -6.31 8.83 -25.71
N TYR A 207 -5.58 8.94 -26.83
CA TYR A 207 -4.30 9.64 -26.89
C TYR A 207 -4.24 10.63 -28.06
N ALA A 208 -3.79 11.84 -27.77
CA ALA A 208 -3.41 12.86 -28.74
C ALA A 208 -1.96 13.29 -28.44
N GLY A 209 -0.98 12.62 -29.07
CA GLY A 209 0.43 12.83 -28.76
C GLY A 209 0.77 12.41 -27.32
N ARG A 210 1.18 13.37 -26.48
CA ARG A 210 1.46 13.14 -25.04
C ARG A 210 0.23 13.33 -24.15
N THR A 211 -0.87 13.83 -24.71
CA THR A 211 -2.11 14.07 -23.98
C THR A 211 -2.93 12.78 -23.94
N MET A 212 -3.40 12.41 -22.76
CA MET A 212 -4.35 11.33 -22.54
C MET A 212 -5.68 11.90 -22.06
N LEU A 213 -6.74 11.64 -22.81
CA LEU A 213 -8.10 11.96 -22.41
C LEU A 213 -8.60 10.89 -21.45
N THR A 214 -9.11 11.31 -20.28
CA THR A 214 -9.52 10.39 -19.22
C THR A 214 -10.55 11.03 -18.31
N PRO A 215 -11.49 10.28 -17.73
CA PRO A 215 -12.26 10.80 -16.62
C PRO A 215 -11.36 11.09 -15.42
N LYS A 216 -11.82 12.01 -14.58
CA LYS A 216 -11.15 12.40 -13.34
C LYS A 216 -10.84 11.20 -12.44
N TYR A 217 -11.79 10.26 -12.36
CA TYR A 217 -11.66 9.03 -11.58
C TYR A 217 -11.97 7.79 -12.43
N VAL A 218 -11.13 6.77 -12.33
CA VAL A 218 -11.41 5.44 -12.90
C VAL A 218 -11.46 4.41 -11.76
N PRO A 219 -12.66 3.92 -11.41
CA PRO A 219 -12.81 2.87 -10.41
C PRO A 219 -12.19 1.56 -10.90
N GLY A 220 -11.36 0.93 -10.05
CA GLY A 220 -10.70 -0.32 -10.35
C GLY A 220 -11.47 -1.56 -9.91
N ARG A 221 -10.75 -2.68 -9.79
CA ARG A 221 -11.32 -3.98 -9.38
C ARG A 221 -11.00 -4.25 -7.91
N PHE A 222 -12.02 -4.69 -7.17
CA PHE A 222 -11.85 -5.25 -5.84
C PHE A 222 -11.22 -6.65 -5.91
N ILE A 223 -10.07 -6.82 -5.26
CA ILE A 223 -9.36 -8.09 -5.19
C ILE A 223 -9.71 -8.78 -3.87
N ARG A 224 -10.73 -9.67 -3.91
CA ARG A 224 -11.22 -10.40 -2.72
C ARG A 224 -10.12 -11.12 -1.93
N LYS A 225 -9.09 -11.63 -2.60
CA LYS A 225 -7.97 -12.34 -1.96
C LYS A 225 -7.17 -11.45 -1.00
N THR A 226 -7.00 -10.17 -1.34
CA THR A 226 -6.18 -9.22 -0.59
C THR A 226 -7.00 -8.16 0.12
N GLY A 227 -8.30 -8.03 -0.18
CA GLY A 227 -9.14 -6.96 0.36
C GLY A 227 -8.76 -5.58 -0.19
N ILE A 228 -8.07 -5.50 -1.33
CA ILE A 228 -7.63 -4.21 -1.90
C ILE A 228 -8.59 -3.78 -2.99
N TYR A 229 -8.94 -2.49 -3.00
CA TYR A 229 -9.66 -1.82 -4.06
C TYR A 229 -8.81 -0.68 -4.61
N THR A 230 -8.84 -0.42 -5.91
CA THR A 230 -8.08 0.70 -6.51
C THR A 230 -9.01 1.74 -7.09
N VAL A 231 -8.59 3.00 -7.06
CA VAL A 231 -9.17 4.12 -7.80
C VAL A 231 -8.03 4.87 -8.45
N ASP A 232 -8.05 5.02 -9.76
CA ASP A 232 -7.12 5.88 -10.47
C ASP A 232 -7.67 7.32 -10.48
N TYR A 233 -6.86 8.27 -10.02
CA TYR A 233 -7.15 9.69 -9.93
C TYR A 233 -6.21 10.46 -10.84
N PHE A 234 -6.75 11.16 -11.84
CA PHE A 234 -5.96 11.87 -12.84
C PHE A 234 -5.92 13.37 -12.54
N ILE A 235 -4.70 13.90 -12.39
CA ILE A 235 -4.45 15.31 -12.04
C ILE A 235 -3.90 16.03 -13.28
N PRO A 236 -4.73 16.87 -13.95
CA PRO A 236 -4.32 17.60 -15.14
C PRO A 236 -3.39 18.76 -14.79
N LYS A 237 -2.67 19.29 -15.79
CA LYS A 237 -1.83 20.48 -15.61
C LYS A 237 -2.60 21.66 -15.01
N THR A 238 -3.83 21.88 -15.47
CA THR A 238 -4.73 22.96 -15.02
C THR A 238 -5.10 22.89 -13.53
N PHE A 239 -4.82 21.77 -12.85
CA PHE A 239 -4.92 21.68 -11.40
C PHE A 239 -3.82 22.52 -10.73
N GLY A 240 -2.58 22.42 -11.21
CA GLY A 240 -1.40 23.11 -10.66
C GLY A 240 -1.31 24.59 -11.00
N GLU A 241 -2.05 25.04 -12.02
CA GLU A 241 -2.12 26.45 -12.43
C GLU A 241 -3.01 27.30 -11.48
N GLN A 242 -3.66 26.66 -10.50
CA GLN A 242 -4.52 27.32 -9.52
C GLN A 242 -3.73 27.79 -8.29
N PRO A 243 -4.25 28.78 -7.53
CA PRO A 243 -3.66 29.14 -6.24
C PRO A 243 -3.56 27.94 -5.30
N GLU A 244 -2.47 27.83 -4.53
CA GLU A 244 -2.20 26.69 -3.64
C GLU A 244 -3.35 26.38 -2.67
N ALA A 245 -3.99 27.41 -2.10
CA ALA A 245 -5.15 27.25 -1.24
C ALA A 245 -6.32 26.54 -1.95
N LEU A 246 -6.57 26.88 -3.21
CA LEU A 246 -7.60 26.23 -4.02
C LEU A 246 -7.21 24.80 -4.41
N GLN A 247 -5.92 24.55 -4.65
CA GLN A 247 -5.40 23.20 -4.90
C GLN A 247 -5.64 22.28 -3.68
N LEU A 248 -5.38 22.75 -2.47
CA LEU A 248 -5.63 22.00 -1.23
C LEU A 248 -7.13 21.71 -1.04
N GLN A 249 -7.98 22.72 -1.22
CA GLN A 249 -9.42 22.58 -1.11
C GLN A 249 -9.97 21.56 -2.10
N LYS A 250 -9.55 21.63 -3.37
CA LYS A 250 -9.95 20.67 -4.39
C LYS A 250 -9.43 19.28 -4.10
N LEU A 251 -8.18 19.13 -3.64
CA LEU A 251 -7.67 17.81 -3.28
C LEU A 251 -8.49 17.16 -2.16
N LYS A 252 -8.85 17.92 -1.13
CA LYS A 252 -9.75 17.42 -0.08
C LYS A 252 -11.09 16.97 -0.67
N GLN A 253 -11.75 17.83 -1.45
CA GLN A 253 -13.03 17.51 -2.08
C GLN A 253 -12.93 16.24 -2.93
N ASP A 254 -11.87 16.15 -3.74
CA ASP A 254 -11.64 15.04 -4.65
C ASP A 254 -11.38 13.73 -3.88
N MET A 255 -10.67 13.78 -2.76
CA MET A 255 -10.47 12.63 -1.89
C MET A 255 -11.77 12.11 -1.29
N VAL A 256 -12.65 13.01 -0.83
CA VAL A 256 -13.98 12.63 -0.31
C VAL A 256 -14.83 11.99 -1.43
N GLU A 257 -14.88 12.61 -2.60
CA GLU A 257 -15.63 12.09 -3.74
C GLU A 257 -15.13 10.70 -4.18
N MET A 258 -13.81 10.48 -4.19
CA MET A 258 -13.23 9.17 -4.50
C MET A 258 -13.58 8.10 -3.48
N ILE A 259 -13.59 8.45 -2.19
CA ILE A 259 -14.04 7.53 -1.14
C ILE A 259 -15.50 7.16 -1.39
N ASP A 260 -16.37 8.12 -1.69
CA ASP A 260 -17.77 7.85 -2.02
C ASP A 260 -17.94 6.91 -3.21
N VAL A 261 -17.21 7.17 -4.30
CA VAL A 261 -17.21 6.32 -5.48
C VAL A 261 -16.77 4.88 -5.14
N ALA A 262 -15.73 4.74 -4.31
CA ALA A 262 -15.25 3.44 -3.86
C ALA A 262 -16.28 2.73 -2.97
N VAL A 263 -16.85 3.43 -1.98
CA VAL A 263 -17.85 2.88 -1.06
C VAL A 263 -19.07 2.37 -1.79
N LYS A 264 -19.60 3.10 -2.77
CA LYS A 264 -20.74 2.67 -3.60
C LYS A 264 -20.51 1.29 -4.24
N LYS A 265 -19.27 1.00 -4.65
CA LYS A 265 -18.87 -0.29 -5.26
C LYS A 265 -18.52 -1.37 -4.23
N LEU A 266 -18.04 -0.98 -3.05
CA LEU A 266 -17.53 -1.89 -2.02
C LEU A 266 -18.58 -2.34 -1.01
N GLN A 267 -19.60 -1.53 -0.71
CA GLN A 267 -20.69 -1.88 0.20
C GLN A 267 -21.36 -3.22 -0.18
N GLN A 268 -21.45 -3.51 -1.49
CA GLN A 268 -22.02 -4.75 -2.02
C GLN A 268 -21.08 -5.96 -1.92
N LYS A 269 -19.80 -5.75 -1.63
CA LYS A 269 -18.73 -6.76 -1.71
C LYS A 269 -18.06 -7.03 -0.37
N CYS A 270 -18.15 -6.10 0.57
CA CYS A 270 -17.46 -6.11 1.86
C CYS A 270 -18.49 -6.13 3.00
N ALA A 271 -19.16 -7.28 3.17
CA ALA A 271 -20.16 -7.44 4.21
C ALA A 271 -19.54 -7.30 5.62
N GLY A 272 -20.22 -6.57 6.49
CA GLY A 272 -19.77 -6.33 7.87
C GLY A 272 -18.63 -5.31 7.99
N PHE A 273 -18.32 -4.56 6.93
CA PHE A 273 -17.43 -3.39 7.01
C PHE A 273 -18.26 -2.13 7.24
N ASP A 274 -17.90 -1.35 8.26
CA ASP A 274 -18.53 -0.08 8.61
C ASP A 274 -17.98 1.05 7.73
N PHE A 275 -18.61 1.22 6.57
CA PHE A 275 -18.26 2.26 5.63
C PHE A 275 -18.66 3.65 6.10
N ASP A 276 -19.69 3.77 6.93
CA ASP A 276 -20.20 5.06 7.40
C ASP A 276 -19.21 5.67 8.39
N GLN A 277 -18.76 4.90 9.38
CA GLN A 277 -17.73 5.35 10.32
C GLN A 277 -16.39 5.64 9.59
N MET A 278 -15.99 4.77 8.66
CA MET A 278 -14.75 4.97 7.89
C MET A 278 -14.77 6.27 7.08
N LYS A 279 -15.90 6.60 6.45
CA LYS A 279 -16.08 7.86 5.74
C LYS A 279 -16.01 9.06 6.68
N GLN A 280 -16.73 9.01 7.80
CA GLN A 280 -16.75 10.09 8.78
C GLN A 280 -15.33 10.38 9.30
N ASP A 281 -14.60 9.34 9.70
CA ASP A 281 -13.22 9.46 10.21
C ASP A 281 -12.28 10.00 9.12
N ALA A 282 -12.44 9.57 7.87
CA ALA A 282 -11.65 10.05 6.75
C ALA A 282 -11.93 11.52 6.42
N GLU A 283 -13.20 11.94 6.37
CA GLU A 283 -13.62 13.33 6.15
C GLU A 283 -13.10 14.26 7.24
N GLN A 284 -13.20 13.85 8.51
CA GLN A 284 -12.63 14.59 9.64
C GLN A 284 -11.11 14.73 9.48
N CYS A 285 -10.40 13.63 9.20
CA CYS A 285 -8.96 13.65 9.00
C CYS A 285 -8.54 14.56 7.84
N LEU A 286 -9.28 14.53 6.73
CA LEU A 286 -9.03 15.40 5.57
C LEU A 286 -9.26 16.88 5.92
N GLY A 287 -10.27 17.19 6.72
CA GLY A 287 -10.50 18.54 7.26
C GLY A 287 -9.35 19.02 8.13
N GLU A 288 -8.92 18.22 9.11
CA GLU A 288 -7.77 18.55 9.97
C GLU A 288 -6.46 18.73 9.17
N TRP A 289 -6.28 17.93 8.12
CA TRP A 289 -5.11 17.98 7.25
C TRP A 289 -5.03 19.30 6.48
N GLU A 290 -6.16 19.75 5.92
CA GLU A 290 -6.31 21.00 5.17
C GLU A 290 -6.09 22.22 6.08
N SER A 291 -6.72 22.25 7.27
CA SER A 291 -6.60 23.39 8.19
C SER A 291 -5.17 23.61 8.72
N LYS A 292 -4.32 22.57 8.71
CA LYS A 292 -2.90 22.69 9.10
C LYS A 292 -1.99 23.25 7.99
N ARG A 293 -2.55 23.48 6.79
CA ARG A 293 -1.85 23.92 5.58
C ARG A 293 -2.43 25.20 4.98
N SER A 294 -3.54 25.67 5.55
CA SER A 294 -4.15 26.97 5.27
C SER A 294 -3.51 28.03 6.14
#